data_AF-A0A2V8DJ62-F1
#
_entry.id   AF-A0A2V8DJ62-F1
#
_cell.length_a   1.000
_cell.length_b   1.000
_cell.length_c   1.000
_cell.angle_alpha   90.00
_cell.angle_beta   90.00
_cell.angle_gamma   90.00
#
_symmetry.space_group_name_H-M   'P 1'
#
loop_
_entity.id
_entity.type
_entity.pdbx_description
1 polymer ?
#
loop_
_entity_poly.entity_id
_entity_poly.type
_entity_poly.pdbx_seq_one_letter_code
_entity_poly.pdbx_strand_id
1 'polypeptide(L)' 'MDGALARRAIAAGVTVAIDSDSHRADLLGPQMQLGVLTARRGWVEPRHVVNTRPLAEILTVIARKRQR' A
#
# COMPACT_ATOMS: atom_id res chain seq x y z
N MET A 1 8.95 4.90 -5.55
CA MET A 1 9.44 3.84 -4.63
C MET A 1 9.71 2.59 -5.46
N ASP A 2 10.84 1.92 -5.25
CA ASP A 2 11.17 0.67 -5.92
C ASP A 2 10.96 -0.55 -5.00
N GLY A 3 11.12 -1.76 -5.55
CA GLY A 3 10.95 -3.00 -4.80
C GLY A 3 11.98 -3.19 -3.67
N ALA A 4 13.21 -2.69 -3.85
CA ALA A 4 14.25 -2.80 -2.82
C ALA A 4 13.90 -1.96 -1.59
N LEU A 5 13.44 -0.73 -1.80
CA LEU A 5 12.96 0.14 -0.74
C LEU A 5 11.71 -0.45 -0.05
N ALA A 6 10.80 -1.04 -0.82
CA ALA A 6 9.63 -1.75 -0.28
C ALA A 6 10.03 -2.89 0.65
N ARG A 7 11.00 -3.71 0.24
CA ARG A 7 11.52 -4.81 1.05
C ARG A 7 12.14 -4.31 2.36
N ARG A 8 12.90 -3.22 2.33
CA ARG A 8 13.47 -2.62 3.55
C ARG A 8 12.38 -2.08 4.48
N ALA A 9 11.35 -1.43 3.93
CA ALA A 9 10.25 -0.89 4.73
C ALA A 9 9.51 -1.99 5.50
N ILE A 10 9.14 -3.08 4.81
CA ILE A 10 8.46 -4.21 5.48
C ILE A 10 9.37 -4.92 6.49
N ALA A 11 10.68 -5.02 6.21
CA ALA A 11 11.65 -5.58 7.15
C ALA A 11 11.81 -4.74 8.43
N ALA A 12 11.54 -3.43 8.34
CA ALA A 12 11.49 -2.52 9.49
C ALA A 12 10.13 -2.53 10.22
N GLY A 13 9.19 -3.39 9.83
CA GLY A 13 7.86 -3.49 10.45
C GLY A 13 6.88 -2.39 10.02
N VAL A 14 7.19 -1.65 8.95
CA VAL A 14 6.31 -0.58 8.44
C VAL A 14 5.11 -1.19 7.71
N THR A 15 3.91 -0.68 8.01
CA THR A 15 2.73 -0.93 7.18
C THR A 15 2.78 -0.02 5.94
N VAL A 16 2.63 -0.59 4.75
CA VAL A 16 2.67 0.15 3.48
C VAL A 16 1.28 0.31 2.87
N ALA A 17 1.11 1.34 2.05
CA ALA A 17 -0.04 1.50 1.16
C ALA A 17 0.44 1.41 -0.29
N ILE A 18 -0.35 0.76 -1.14
CA ILE A 18 -0.16 0.77 -2.59
C ILE A 18 -1.19 1.75 -3.16
N ASP A 19 -0.71 2.70 -3.94
CA ASP A 19 -1.50 3.78 -4.52
C ASP A 19 -0.99 4.10 -5.93
N SER A 20 -1.87 4.62 -6.78
CA SER A 20 -1.57 4.96 -8.17
C SER A 20 -1.34 6.44 -8.42
N ASP A 21 -1.64 7.31 -7.46
CA ASP A 21 -1.67 8.78 -7.60
C ASP A 21 -2.42 9.22 -8.87
N SER A 22 -3.54 8.54 -9.14
CA SER A 22 -4.25 8.70 -10.40
C SER A 22 -5.00 10.03 -10.44
N HIS A 23 -4.69 10.83 -11.46
CA HIS A 23 -5.41 12.06 -11.78
C HIS A 23 -6.48 11.87 -12.87
N ARG A 24 -6.63 10.63 -13.35
CA ARG A 24 -7.64 10.24 -14.34
C ARG A 24 -8.18 8.85 -14.02
N ALA A 25 -9.50 8.70 -14.09
CA ALA A 25 -10.19 7.47 -13.70
C ALA A 25 -9.81 6.28 -14.60
N ASP A 26 -9.57 6.51 -15.89
CA ASP A 26 -9.19 5.47 -16.86
C ASP A 26 -7.80 4.87 -16.60
N LEU A 27 -6.92 5.60 -15.89
CA LEU A 27 -5.57 5.15 -15.56
C LEU A 27 -5.46 4.44 -14.20
N LEU A 28 -6.50 4.52 -13.35
CA LEU A 28 -6.49 3.96 -11.99
C LEU A 28 -6.16 2.47 -11.98
N GLY A 29 -6.91 1.67 -12.75
CA GLY A 29 -6.70 0.22 -12.83
C GLY A 29 -5.29 -0.17 -13.33
N PRO A 30 -4.86 0.31 -14.52
CA PRO A 30 -3.54 0.01 -15.05
C PRO A 30 -2.38 0.43 -14.13
N GLN A 31 -2.46 1.60 -13.50
CA GLN A 31 -1.42 2.08 -12.59
C GLN A 31 -1.39 1.29 -11.27
N MET A 32 -2.55 0.91 -10.72
CA MET A 32 -2.60 0.04 -9.54
C MET A 32 -1.94 -1.32 -9.77
N GLN A 33 -2.08 -1.90 -10.97
CA GLN A 33 -1.40 -3.15 -11.32
C GLN A 33 0.13 -2.99 -11.27
N LEU A 34 0.67 -1.85 -11.74
CA LEU A 34 2.10 -1.57 -11.63
C LEU A 34 2.55 -1.45 -10.16
N GLY A 35 1.74 -0.84 -9.31
CA GLY A 35 1.99 -0.79 -7.86
C GLY A 35 2.07 -2.19 -7.23
N VAL A 36 1.12 -3.07 -7.55
CA VAL A 36 1.11 -4.47 -7.09
C VAL A 36 2.33 -5.25 -7.60
N LEU A 37 2.71 -5.08 -8.88
CA LEU A 37 3.90 -5.72 -9.44
C LEU A 37 5.19 -5.25 -8.75
N THR A 38 5.28 -3.97 -8.42
CA THR A 38 6.40 -3.40 -7.66
C THR A 38 6.47 -3.99 -6.25
N ALA A 39 5.32 -4.09 -5.57
CA ALA A 39 5.20 -4.71 -4.25
C ALA A 39 5.65 -6.19 -4.27
N ARG A 40 5.21 -6.97 -5.26
CA ARG A 40 5.62 -8.37 -5.45
C ARG A 40 7.14 -8.51 -5.64
N ARG A 41 7.78 -7.64 -6.43
CA ARG A 41 9.25 -7.62 -6.57
C ARG A 41 9.96 -7.32 -5.25
N GLY A 42 9.35 -6.52 -4.38
CA GLY A 42 9.85 -6.24 -3.02
C GLY A 42 9.48 -7.28 -1.96
N TRP A 43 8.89 -8.42 -2.36
CA TRP A 43 8.42 -9.49 -1.47
C TRP A 43 7.40 -9.00 -0.43
N VAL A 44 6.62 -7.98 -0.80
CA VAL A 44 5.55 -7.45 0.04
C VAL A 44 4.35 -8.39 -0.02
N GLU A 45 4.07 -9.04 1.10
CA GLU A 45 2.87 -9.86 1.32
C GLU A 45 1.64 -9.02 1.75
N PRO A 46 0.40 -9.55 1.61
CA PRO A 46 -0.83 -8.87 2.04
C PRO A 46 -0.81 -8.35 3.48
N ARG A 47 -0.23 -9.11 4.43
CA ARG A 47 -0.11 -8.67 5.84
C ARG A 47 0.62 -7.34 6.04
N HIS A 48 1.47 -6.95 5.10
CA HIS A 48 2.20 -5.68 5.15
C HIS A 48 1.42 -4.50 4.56
N VAL A 49 0.33 -4.75 3.82
CA VAL A 49 -0.37 -3.76 2.99
C VAL A 49 -1.70 -3.36 3.63
N VAL A 50 -1.93 -2.07 3.85
CA VAL A 50 -3.19 -1.59 4.45
C VAL A 50 -4.40 -1.79 3.53
N ASN A 51 -4.20 -1.71 2.22
CA ASN A 51 -5.27 -1.82 1.22
C ASN A 51 -5.99 -3.19 1.21
N THR A 52 -5.38 -4.24 1.79
CA THR A 52 -5.97 -5.59 1.82
C THR A 52 -6.89 -5.81 3.02
N ARG A 53 -7.00 -4.82 3.92
CA ARG A 53 -7.85 -4.91 5.10
C ARG A 53 -9.30 -4.53 4.75
N PRO A 54 -10.30 -5.05 5.48
CA PRO A 54 -11.67 -4.56 5.39
C PRO A 54 -11.77 -3.05 5.63
N LEU A 55 -12.73 -2.39 4.96
CA LEU A 55 -12.92 -0.94 5.05
C LEU A 55 -13.02 -0.44 6.51
N ALA A 56 -13.74 -1.15 7.37
CA ALA A 56 -13.91 -0.79 8.78
C ALA A 56 -12.56 -0.72 9.54
N GLU A 57 -11.62 -1.61 9.23
CA GLU A 57 -10.29 -1.58 9.83
C GLU A 57 -9.46 -0.41 9.32
N ILE A 58 -9.54 -0.10 8.03
CA ILE A 58 -8.84 1.06 7.44
C ILE A 58 -9.33 2.36 8.09
N LEU A 59 -10.64 2.53 8.23
CA LEU A 59 -11.23 3.69 8.91
C LEU A 59 -10.75 3.79 10.37
N THR A 60 -10.63 2.66 11.07
CA THR A 60 -10.09 2.62 12.43
C THR A 60 -8.63 3.08 12.49
N VAL A 61 -7.79 2.64 11.54
CA VAL A 61 -6.39 3.08 11.44
C VAL A 61 -6.30 4.60 11.21
N ILE A 62 -7.12 5.15 10.32
CA ILE A 62 -7.16 6.58 10.02
C ILE A 62 -7.61 7.38 11.26
N ALA A 63 -8.67 6.93 11.94
CA ALA A 63 -9.16 7.59 13.15
C ALA A 63 -8.09 7.65 14.25
N ARG A 64 -7.39 6.53 14.51
CA ARG A 64 -6.29 6.47 15.49
C ARG A 64 -5.15 7.44 15.14
N LYS A 65 -4.80 7.58 13.86
CA LYS A 65 -3.78 8.53 13.41
C LYS A 65 -4.18 9.99 13.71
N ARG A 66 -5.46 10.34 13.52
CA ARG A 66 -5.96 11.72 13.70
C ARG A 66 -6.18 12.14 15.15
N GLN A 67 -6.15 11.19 16.09
CA GLN A 67 -6.24 11.44 17.53
C GLN A 67 -4.88 11.76 18.17
N ARG A 68 -3.79 11.61 17.42
CA ARG A 68 -2.44 12.03 17.80
C ARG A 68 -2.09 13.31 17.07
#